data_AF-A0A2W4RK07-F1
#
_entry.id   AF-A0A2W4RK07-F1
#
_cell.length_a   1.000
_cell.length_b   1.000
_cell.length_c   1.000
_cell.angle_alpha   90.00
_cell.angle_beta   90.00
_cell.angle_gamma   90.00
#
_symmetry.space_group_name_H-M   'P 1'
#
loop_
_entity.id
_entity.type
_entity.pdbx_description
1 polymer ?
#
loop_
_entity_poly.entity_id
_entity_poly.type
_entity_poly.pdbx_seq_one_letter_code
_entity_poly.pdbx_strand_id
1 'polypeptide(L)'
;MYSKNPELYGKGHPDGVVAPESANNGVTTGTMVPLLAIGVPGGSTAAVMMIVLQYHGFPFGPRLFVESPMLAYGVIMAMVVSYILMLFMIFPMARYMSRVTVVPTNYLVPIIVAFSLVGAFVPRAFIFDMGIAFAFGILGYIARKTGYHVAAILIGIILGPLIERSFMLAMRISNNDPMVMFSSNIGNVLWVCLILTLAVPPLIERRRKRAVAADGATVG
;
A
#
# COMPACT_ATOMS: atom_id res chain seq x y z
N MET A 1 10.56 12.17 13.69
CA MET A 1 11.58 12.61 14.67
C MET A 1 11.45 14.10 15.05
N TYR A 2 10.31 14.76 14.84
CA TYR A 2 10.13 16.20 15.13
C TYR A 2 8.93 16.45 16.08
N SER A 3 8.97 15.89 17.29
CA SER A 3 8.05 16.35 18.36
C SER A 3 8.66 17.54 19.07
N LYS A 4 7.85 18.54 19.43
CA LYS A 4 8.29 19.64 20.30
C LYS A 4 8.60 19.17 21.73
N ASN A 5 8.04 18.02 22.13
CA ASN A 5 8.16 17.41 23.44
C ASN A 5 8.68 15.96 23.32
N PRO A 6 9.97 15.73 23.01
CA PRO A 6 10.55 14.40 22.85
C PRO A 6 10.59 13.57 24.16
N GLU A 7 10.58 14.22 25.32
CA GLU A 7 10.58 13.61 26.66
C GLU A 7 9.29 12.83 27.01
N LEU A 8 8.26 12.99 26.19
CA LEU A 8 6.96 12.32 26.32
C LEU A 8 6.84 11.03 25.48
N TYR A 9 7.87 10.68 24.70
CA TYR A 9 7.87 9.45 23.92
C TYR A 9 7.74 8.20 24.79
N GLY A 10 6.92 7.25 24.36
CA GLY A 10 6.69 5.99 25.08
C GLY A 10 5.88 6.10 26.37
N LYS A 11 5.50 7.32 26.81
CA LYS A 11 4.72 7.54 28.03
C LYS A 11 3.20 7.58 27.81
N GLY A 12 2.74 7.27 26.60
CA GLY A 12 1.31 7.29 26.26
C GLY A 12 0.74 8.68 25.99
N HIS A 13 1.56 9.63 25.53
CA HIS A 13 1.11 10.98 25.16
C HIS A 13 0.03 10.92 24.05
N PRO A 14 -1.14 11.58 24.20
CA PRO A 14 -2.25 11.49 23.24
C PRO A 14 -1.85 11.76 21.78
N ASP A 15 -1.01 12.77 21.51
CA ASP A 15 -0.57 13.07 20.14
C ASP A 15 0.21 11.91 19.51
N GLY A 16 0.93 11.14 20.33
CA GLY A 16 1.68 9.95 19.92
C GLY A 16 0.79 8.77 19.52
N VAL A 17 -0.51 8.81 19.88
CA VAL A 17 -1.52 7.83 19.47
C VAL A 17 -2.38 8.38 18.33
N VAL A 18 -2.85 9.63 18.46
CA VAL A 18 -3.74 10.26 17.47
C VAL A 18 -3.06 10.38 16.11
N ALA A 19 -1.78 10.75 16.05
CA ALA A 19 -1.06 10.90 14.79
C ALA A 19 -0.94 9.59 13.99
N PRO A 20 -0.40 8.48 14.53
CA PRO A 20 -0.33 7.22 13.79
C PRO A 20 -1.71 6.59 13.52
N GLU A 21 -2.68 6.73 14.43
CA GLU A 21 -4.04 6.22 14.19
C GLU A 21 -4.75 6.98 13.08
N SER A 22 -4.61 8.30 13.05
CA SER A 22 -5.16 9.14 11.97
C SER A 22 -4.49 8.84 10.63
N ALA A 23 -3.16 8.64 10.64
CA ALA A 23 -2.42 8.24 9.45
C ALA A 23 -2.92 6.89 8.93
N ASN A 24 -3.01 5.87 9.78
CA ASN A 24 -3.48 4.53 9.41
C ASN A 24 -4.92 4.54 8.87
N ASN A 25 -5.83 5.26 9.53
CA ASN A 25 -7.22 5.37 9.09
C ASN A 25 -7.38 6.15 7.77
N GLY A 26 -6.43 7.01 7.42
CA GLY A 26 -6.43 7.72 6.12
C GLY A 26 -5.95 6.87 4.93
N VAL A 27 -5.19 5.79 5.16
CA VAL A 27 -4.54 5.01 4.08
C VAL A 27 -5.56 4.36 3.15
N THR A 28 -6.62 3.77 3.69
CA THR A 28 -7.57 2.97 2.88
C THR A 28 -8.23 3.83 1.80
N THR A 29 -8.65 5.05 2.14
CA THR A 29 -9.23 5.98 1.15
C THR A 29 -8.17 6.49 0.19
N GLY A 30 -6.98 6.85 0.69
CA GLY A 30 -5.88 7.32 -0.14
C GLY A 30 -5.36 6.29 -1.15
N THR A 31 -5.54 4.99 -0.88
CA THR A 31 -5.10 3.90 -1.77
C THR A 31 -6.20 3.40 -2.71
N MET A 32 -7.48 3.47 -2.31
CA MET A 32 -8.61 3.02 -3.14
C MET A 32 -9.00 4.02 -4.22
N VAL A 33 -8.94 5.34 -3.95
CA VAL A 33 -9.34 6.35 -4.95
C VAL A 33 -8.47 6.27 -6.22
N PRO A 34 -7.13 6.26 -6.15
CA PRO A 34 -6.28 6.08 -7.34
C PRO A 34 -6.51 4.73 -8.03
N LEU A 35 -6.76 3.68 -7.26
CA LEU A 35 -7.07 2.37 -7.81
C LEU A 35 -8.32 2.42 -8.70
N LEU A 36 -9.43 2.97 -8.20
CA LEU A 36 -10.68 3.02 -8.96
C LEU A 36 -10.60 4.02 -10.12
N ALA A 37 -9.99 5.19 -9.89
CA ALA A 37 -9.99 6.30 -10.83
C ALA A 37 -9.02 6.16 -12.00
N ILE A 38 -7.87 5.49 -11.81
CA ILE A 38 -6.85 5.32 -12.86
C ILE A 38 -6.25 3.91 -12.92
N GLY A 39 -6.72 2.97 -12.10
CA GLY A 39 -6.22 1.59 -12.15
C GLY A 39 -4.80 1.44 -11.59
N VAL A 40 -4.38 2.28 -10.64
CA VAL A 40 -3.05 2.20 -10.03
C VAL A 40 -3.20 1.98 -8.51
N PRO A 41 -2.77 0.82 -7.98
CA PRO A 41 -2.91 0.53 -6.56
C PRO A 41 -1.87 1.31 -5.73
N GLY A 42 -2.32 2.02 -4.70
CA GLY A 42 -1.45 2.76 -3.78
C GLY A 42 -0.85 1.92 -2.64
N GLY A 43 -1.21 0.64 -2.54
CA GLY A 43 -0.77 -0.25 -1.45
C GLY A 43 -1.12 -1.71 -1.72
N SER A 44 -0.64 -2.61 -0.86
CA SER A 44 -0.82 -4.06 -1.03
C SER A 44 -2.28 -4.51 -0.96
N THR A 45 -3.08 -3.93 -0.07
CA THR A 45 -4.52 -4.24 0.06
C THR A 45 -5.31 -3.81 -1.18
N ALA A 46 -5.02 -2.61 -1.71
CA ALA A 46 -5.60 -2.11 -2.95
C ALA A 46 -5.21 -3.00 -4.16
N ALA A 47 -3.98 -3.50 -4.18
CA ALA A 47 -3.52 -4.41 -5.24
C ALA A 47 -4.24 -5.77 -5.19
N VAL A 48 -4.55 -6.30 -4.01
CA VAL A 48 -5.39 -7.50 -3.88
C VAL A 48 -6.82 -7.22 -4.37
N MET A 49 -7.39 -6.08 -4.01
CA MET A 49 -8.71 -5.66 -4.50
C MET A 49 -8.74 -5.51 -6.02
N MET A 50 -7.65 -5.01 -6.62
CA MET A 50 -7.50 -4.94 -8.08
C MET A 50 -7.68 -6.31 -8.73
N ILE A 51 -6.98 -7.33 -8.22
CA ILE A 51 -7.06 -8.69 -8.74
C ILE A 51 -8.48 -9.24 -8.61
N VAL A 52 -9.14 -9.03 -7.47
CA VAL A 52 -10.50 -9.50 -7.23
C VAL A 52 -11.49 -8.87 -8.20
N LEU A 53 -11.45 -7.55 -8.35
CA LEU A 53 -12.34 -6.84 -9.28
C LEU A 53 -12.06 -7.22 -10.74
N GLN A 54 -10.79 -7.37 -11.11
CA GLN A 54 -10.41 -7.84 -12.45
C GLN A 54 -10.86 -9.29 -12.70
N TYR A 55 -10.76 -10.16 -11.69
CA TYR A 55 -11.27 -11.53 -11.74
C TYR A 55 -12.80 -11.56 -11.98
N HIS A 56 -13.53 -10.61 -11.41
CA HIS A 56 -14.95 -10.42 -11.67
C HIS A 56 -15.26 -9.65 -12.98
N GLY A 57 -14.24 -9.28 -13.76
CA GLY A 57 -14.41 -8.63 -15.06
C GLY A 57 -14.72 -7.14 -14.99
N PHE A 58 -14.54 -6.49 -13.84
CA PHE A 58 -14.78 -5.05 -13.73
C PHE A 58 -13.61 -4.24 -14.31
N PRO A 59 -13.89 -3.22 -15.14
CA PRO A 59 -12.86 -2.32 -15.64
C PRO A 59 -12.37 -1.38 -14.52
N PHE A 60 -11.23 -0.75 -14.74
CA PHE A 60 -10.72 0.35 -13.90
C PHE A 60 -10.67 1.64 -14.71
N GLY A 61 -10.49 2.74 -14.00
CA GLY A 61 -10.38 4.05 -14.62
C GLY A 61 -11.73 4.71 -14.83
N PRO A 62 -11.80 5.76 -15.66
CA PRO A 62 -13.05 6.46 -15.96
C PRO A 62 -14.15 5.52 -16.49
N ARG A 63 -13.77 4.43 -17.17
CA ARG A 63 -14.70 3.42 -17.69
C ARG A 63 -15.50 2.72 -16.59
N LEU A 64 -14.93 2.54 -15.39
CA LEU A 64 -15.65 1.95 -14.27
C LEU A 64 -16.87 2.78 -13.88
N PHE A 65 -16.74 4.11 -13.89
CA PHE A 65 -17.82 5.02 -13.54
C PHE A 65 -18.92 5.12 -14.60
N VAL A 66 -18.59 4.76 -15.85
CA VAL A 66 -19.54 4.77 -16.98
C VAL A 66 -20.21 3.40 -17.14
N GLU A 67 -19.43 2.32 -17.16
CA GLU A 67 -19.90 0.96 -17.41
C GLU A 67 -20.46 0.28 -16.15
N SER A 68 -19.99 0.66 -14.95
CA SER A 68 -20.42 0.06 -13.68
C SER A 68 -20.55 1.10 -12.56
N PRO A 69 -21.38 2.15 -12.73
CA PRO A 69 -21.52 3.23 -11.75
C PRO A 69 -21.97 2.72 -10.37
N MET A 70 -22.85 1.70 -10.34
CA MET A 70 -23.30 1.09 -9.08
C MET A 70 -22.14 0.52 -8.28
N LEU A 71 -21.16 -0.12 -8.93
CA LEU A 71 -19.98 -0.65 -8.24
C LEU A 71 -19.01 0.48 -7.87
N ALA A 72 -18.78 1.42 -8.78
CA ALA A 72 -17.87 2.54 -8.57
C ALA A 72 -18.28 3.38 -7.34
N TYR A 73 -19.52 3.87 -7.33
CA TYR A 73 -20.06 4.64 -6.21
C TYR A 73 -20.44 3.75 -5.03
N GLY A 74 -20.80 2.49 -5.27
CA GLY A 74 -21.10 1.52 -4.22
C GLY A 74 -19.91 1.25 -3.31
N VAL A 75 -18.70 1.07 -3.88
CA VAL A 75 -17.48 0.92 -3.08
C VAL A 75 -17.19 2.19 -2.27
N ILE A 76 -17.32 3.38 -2.89
CA ILE A 76 -17.11 4.66 -2.19
C ILE A 76 -18.11 4.84 -1.05
N MET A 77 -19.39 4.59 -1.30
CA MET A 77 -20.44 4.68 -0.28
C MET A 77 -20.27 3.62 0.81
N ALA A 78 -19.90 2.39 0.45
CA ALA A 78 -19.60 1.34 1.41
C ALA A 78 -18.43 1.73 2.32
N MET A 79 -17.41 2.43 1.81
CA MET A 79 -16.33 2.97 2.62
C MET A 79 -16.85 4.02 3.61
N VAL A 80 -17.66 4.97 3.15
CA VAL A 80 -18.27 6.00 4.03
C VAL A 80 -19.09 5.35 5.14
N VAL A 81 -20.00 4.43 4.78
CA VAL A 81 -20.82 3.69 5.74
C VAL A 81 -19.94 2.87 6.69
N SER A 82 -18.89 2.22 6.18
CA SER A 82 -17.96 1.44 7.00
C SER A 82 -17.24 2.31 8.03
N TYR A 83 -16.81 3.53 7.68
CA TYR A 83 -16.20 4.44 8.66
C TYR A 83 -17.19 4.93 9.71
N ILE A 84 -18.46 5.16 9.33
CA ILE A 84 -19.52 5.50 10.27
C ILE A 84 -19.76 4.32 11.24
N LEU A 85 -19.92 3.11 10.72
CA LEU A 85 -20.09 1.90 11.54
C LEU A 85 -18.88 1.61 12.42
N MET A 86 -17.68 1.86 11.89
CA MET A 86 -16.42 1.73 12.61
C MET A 86 -16.40 2.64 13.85
N LEU A 87 -16.92 3.86 13.76
CA LEU A 87 -17.02 4.76 14.91
C LEU A 87 -17.86 4.12 16.03
N PHE A 88 -19.05 3.58 15.71
CA PHE A 88 -19.94 2.99 16.71
C PHE A 88 -19.45 1.65 17.24
N MET A 89 -18.76 0.84 16.42
CA MET A 89 -18.29 -0.47 16.81
C MET A 89 -16.94 -0.42 17.53
N ILE A 90 -15.96 0.32 17.00
CA ILE A 90 -14.60 0.36 17.55
C ILE A 90 -14.53 1.20 18.82
N PHE A 91 -15.29 2.30 18.94
CA PHE A 91 -15.23 3.15 20.14
C PHE A 91 -15.49 2.38 21.46
N PRO A 92 -16.55 1.55 21.61
CA PRO A 92 -16.74 0.72 22.80
C PRO A 92 -15.74 -0.44 22.88
N MET A 93 -15.33 -1.01 21.74
CA MET A 93 -14.44 -2.18 21.70
C MET A 93 -12.97 -1.83 21.94
N ALA A 94 -12.56 -0.57 21.72
CA ALA A 94 -11.18 -0.10 21.83
C ALA A 94 -10.58 -0.42 23.20
N ARG A 95 -11.38 -0.30 24.27
CA ARG A 95 -10.96 -0.64 25.64
C ARG A 95 -10.64 -2.12 25.83
N TYR A 96 -11.34 -3.00 25.12
CA TYR A 96 -11.11 -4.45 25.19
C TYR A 96 -9.97 -4.85 24.26
N MET A 97 -9.93 -4.28 23.05
CA MET A 97 -8.90 -4.55 22.05
C MET A 97 -7.51 -4.09 22.47
N SER A 98 -7.40 -3.03 23.29
CA SER A 98 -6.10 -2.62 23.84
C SER A 98 -5.44 -3.73 24.67
N ARG A 99 -6.21 -4.62 25.30
CA ARG A 99 -5.66 -5.76 26.07
C ARG A 99 -5.00 -6.82 25.19
N VAL A 100 -5.33 -6.89 23.90
CA VAL A 100 -4.68 -7.82 22.97
C VAL A 100 -3.18 -7.53 22.84
N THR A 101 -2.78 -6.26 23.02
CA THR A 101 -1.36 -5.87 22.97
C THR A 101 -0.51 -6.46 24.10
N VAL A 102 -1.14 -6.95 25.18
CA VAL A 102 -0.48 -7.57 26.32
C VAL A 102 -0.31 -9.09 26.11
N VAL A 103 -0.98 -9.67 25.10
CA VAL A 103 -0.91 -11.11 24.83
C VAL A 103 0.49 -11.48 24.31
N PRO A 104 1.17 -12.48 24.91
CA PRO A 104 2.50 -12.90 24.46
C PRO A 104 2.49 -13.35 23.00
N THR A 105 3.52 -12.96 22.25
CA THR A 105 3.69 -13.29 20.82
C THR A 105 3.64 -14.80 20.55
N ASN A 106 4.06 -15.61 21.52
CA ASN A 106 4.03 -17.08 21.42
C ASN A 106 2.62 -17.65 21.21
N TYR A 107 1.57 -16.97 21.69
CA TYR A 107 0.18 -17.36 21.44
C TYR A 107 -0.40 -16.63 20.23
N LEU A 108 -0.03 -15.37 20.04
CA LEU A 108 -0.55 -14.53 18.96
C LEU A 108 -0.19 -15.10 17.57
N VAL A 109 1.05 -15.55 17.39
CA VAL A 109 1.55 -16.04 16.09
C VAL A 109 0.82 -17.30 15.61
N PRO A 110 0.69 -18.39 16.40
CA PRO A 110 -0.08 -19.56 15.99
C PRO A 110 -1.54 -19.24 15.63
N ILE A 111 -2.18 -18.35 16.38
CA ILE A 111 -3.57 -17.94 16.13
C ILE A 111 -3.67 -17.21 14.78
N ILE A 112 -2.78 -16.25 14.51
CA ILE A 112 -2.76 -15.52 13.23
C ILE A 112 -2.52 -16.47 12.06
N VAL A 113 -1.58 -17.41 12.21
CA VAL A 113 -1.28 -18.41 11.16
C VAL A 113 -2.49 -19.30 10.92
N ALA A 114 -3.15 -19.78 11.97
CA ALA A 114 -4.36 -20.60 11.86
C ALA A 114 -5.48 -19.86 11.11
N PHE A 115 -5.79 -18.62 11.51
CA PHE A 115 -6.82 -17.81 10.84
C PHE A 115 -6.44 -17.50 9.39
N SER A 116 -5.16 -17.25 9.09
CA SER A 116 -4.69 -16.99 7.73
C SER A 116 -4.84 -18.21 6.83
N LEU A 117 -4.53 -19.41 7.34
CA LEU A 117 -4.70 -20.67 6.59
C LEU A 117 -6.18 -20.99 6.36
N VAL A 118 -7.03 -20.78 7.37
CA VAL A 118 -8.49 -20.91 7.21
C VAL A 118 -9.00 -19.91 6.16
N GLY A 119 -8.53 -18.67 6.21
CA GLY A 119 -8.87 -17.64 5.22
C GLY A 119 -8.48 -18.01 3.78
N ALA A 120 -7.37 -18.70 3.59
CA ALA A 120 -6.95 -19.21 2.28
C ALA A 120 -7.81 -20.41 1.82
N PHE A 121 -8.35 -21.19 2.75
CA PHE A 121 -9.18 -22.35 2.45
C PHE A 121 -10.61 -21.98 2.04
N VAL A 122 -11.26 -21.04 2.75
CA VAL A 122 -12.70 -20.76 2.61
C VAL A 122 -13.18 -20.48 1.18
N PRO A 123 -12.47 -19.69 0.33
CA PRO A 123 -12.99 -19.32 -0.98
C PRO A 123 -13.21 -20.50 -1.94
N ARG A 124 -12.38 -21.54 -1.85
CA ARG A 124 -12.38 -22.69 -2.77
C ARG A 124 -12.55 -24.04 -2.09
N ALA A 125 -12.57 -24.07 -0.75
CA ALA A 125 -12.54 -25.27 0.07
C ALA A 125 -11.44 -26.27 -0.36
N PHE A 126 -10.28 -25.75 -0.78
CA PHE A 126 -9.22 -26.55 -1.39
C PHE A 126 -7.94 -26.50 -0.55
N ILE A 127 -7.48 -27.65 -0.07
CA ILE A 127 -6.32 -27.77 0.85
C ILE A 127 -5.03 -27.26 0.18
N PHE A 128 -4.92 -27.40 -1.14
CA PHE A 128 -3.78 -26.88 -1.89
C PHE A 128 -3.60 -25.37 -1.71
N ASP A 129 -4.69 -24.60 -1.56
CA ASP A 129 -4.62 -23.14 -1.38
C ASP A 129 -4.03 -22.80 0.00
N MET A 130 -4.27 -23.63 1.01
CA MET A 130 -3.59 -23.54 2.30
C MET A 130 -2.09 -23.84 2.17
N GLY A 131 -1.73 -24.86 1.37
CA GLY A 131 -0.34 -25.21 1.10
C GLY A 131 0.42 -24.09 0.39
N ILE A 132 -0.20 -23.46 -0.61
CA ILE A 132 0.32 -22.26 -1.27
C ILE A 132 0.48 -21.13 -0.26
N ALA A 133 -0.55 -20.83 0.53
CA ALA A 133 -0.49 -19.76 1.52
C ALA A 133 0.64 -19.97 2.53
N PHE A 134 0.86 -21.20 2.98
CA PHE A 134 1.97 -21.55 3.87
C PHE A 134 3.33 -21.37 3.19
N ALA A 135 3.50 -21.86 1.96
CA ALA A 135 4.73 -21.72 1.18
C ALA A 135 5.09 -20.24 0.94
N PHE A 136 4.12 -19.42 0.50
CA PHE A 136 4.32 -17.99 0.32
C PHE A 136 4.51 -17.24 1.65
N GLY A 137 3.94 -17.73 2.75
CA GLY A 137 4.23 -17.25 4.09
C GLY A 137 5.69 -17.43 4.49
N ILE A 138 6.27 -18.61 4.20
CA ILE A 138 7.70 -18.88 4.40
C ILE A 138 8.56 -17.98 3.50
N LEU A 139 8.22 -17.86 2.21
CA LEU A 139 8.93 -16.97 1.30
C LEU A 139 8.90 -15.52 1.78
N GLY A 140 7.75 -15.04 2.26
CA GLY A 140 7.61 -13.71 2.86
C GLY A 140 8.47 -13.53 4.10
N TYR A 141 8.58 -14.56 4.95
CA TYR A 141 9.47 -14.54 6.12
C TYR A 141 10.95 -14.44 5.70
N ILE A 142 11.38 -15.21 4.70
CA ILE A 142 12.75 -15.17 4.17
C ILE A 142 13.04 -13.80 3.57
N ALA A 143 12.14 -13.27 2.75
CA ALA A 143 12.27 -11.94 2.15
C ALA A 143 12.43 -10.85 3.22
N ARG A 144 11.61 -10.90 4.29
CA ARG A 144 11.72 -9.96 5.41
C ARG A 144 13.04 -10.11 6.17
N LYS A 145 13.52 -11.35 6.37
CA LYS A 145 14.79 -11.62 7.06
C LYS A 145 16.01 -11.14 6.26
N THR A 146 15.91 -11.15 4.93
CA THR A 146 16.97 -10.70 4.01
C THR A 146 16.91 -9.21 3.68
N GLY A 147 15.98 -8.46 4.29
CA GLY A 147 15.85 -7.01 4.13
C GLY A 147 15.00 -6.58 2.94
N TYR A 148 14.36 -7.50 2.22
CA TYR A 148 13.43 -7.15 1.15
C TYR A 148 12.09 -6.68 1.70
N HIS A 149 11.51 -5.70 1.01
CA HIS A 149 10.18 -5.19 1.33
C HIS A 149 9.10 -6.03 0.62
N VAL A 150 8.45 -6.92 1.37
CA VAL A 150 7.41 -7.84 0.85
C VAL A 150 6.29 -7.10 0.12
N ALA A 151 5.86 -5.93 0.62
CA ALA A 151 4.82 -5.14 -0.03
C ALA A 151 5.25 -4.62 -1.41
N ALA A 152 6.51 -4.19 -1.58
CA ALA A 152 7.03 -3.76 -2.87
C ALA A 152 7.12 -4.91 -3.86
N ILE A 153 7.53 -6.10 -3.40
CA ILE A 153 7.54 -7.32 -4.22
C ILE A 153 6.13 -7.63 -4.75
N LEU A 154 5.13 -7.62 -3.86
CA LEU A 154 3.74 -7.86 -4.26
C LEU A 154 3.24 -6.83 -5.28
N ILE A 155 3.51 -5.54 -5.06
CA ILE A 155 3.14 -4.50 -6.03
C ILE A 155 3.81 -4.76 -7.38
N GLY A 156 5.10 -5.11 -7.40
CA GLY A 156 5.84 -5.42 -8.63
C GLY A 156 5.27 -6.62 -9.39
N ILE A 157 4.91 -7.69 -8.68
CA ILE A 157 4.29 -8.89 -9.30
C ILE A 157 2.94 -8.55 -9.93
N ILE A 158 2.16 -7.69 -9.28
CA ILE A 158 0.82 -7.31 -9.76
C ILE A 158 0.90 -6.33 -10.93
N LEU A 159 1.78 -5.32 -10.84
CA LEU A 159 1.94 -4.31 -11.87
C LEU A 159 2.76 -4.78 -13.08
N GLY A 160 3.65 -5.75 -12.92
CA GLY A 160 4.53 -6.25 -13.98
C GLY A 160 3.78 -6.62 -15.26
N PRO A 161 2.79 -7.55 -15.21
CA PRO A 161 1.99 -7.92 -16.37
C PRO A 161 1.21 -6.76 -16.98
N LEU A 162 0.75 -5.81 -16.15
CA LEU A 162 0.02 -4.64 -16.61
C LEU A 162 0.93 -3.69 -17.40
N ILE A 163 2.15 -3.46 -16.91
CA ILE A 163 3.18 -2.65 -17.56
C ILE A 163 3.60 -3.31 -18.87
N GLU A 164 3.90 -4.61 -18.85
CA GLU A 164 4.30 -5.36 -20.04
C GLU A 164 3.24 -5.30 -21.13
N ARG A 165 1.97 -5.55 -20.78
CA ARG A 165 0.86 -5.46 -21.73
C ARG A 165 0.70 -4.06 -22.31
N SER A 166 0.81 -3.03 -21.47
CA SER A 166 0.68 -1.63 -21.89
C SER A 166 1.85 -1.19 -22.78
N PHE A 167 3.07 -1.62 -22.44
CA PHE A 167 4.28 -1.37 -23.22
C PHE A 167 4.20 -2.05 -24.59
N MET A 168 3.84 -3.34 -24.63
CA MET A 168 3.68 -4.10 -25.87
C MET A 168 2.58 -3.51 -26.75
N LEU A 169 1.48 -3.04 -26.16
CA LEU A 169 0.43 -2.34 -26.89
C LEU A 169 0.93 -1.04 -27.50
N ALA A 170 1.65 -0.22 -26.73
CA ALA A 170 2.20 1.05 -27.21
C ALA A 170 3.19 0.85 -28.36
N MET A 171 4.12 -0.09 -28.22
CA MET A 171 5.11 -0.45 -29.25
C MET A 171 4.44 -0.97 -30.53
N ARG A 172 3.37 -1.76 -30.42
CA ARG A 172 2.62 -2.23 -31.60
C ARG A 172 1.91 -1.10 -32.33
N ILE A 173 1.32 -0.16 -31.60
CA ILE A 173 0.63 1.00 -32.19
C ILE A 173 1.64 1.95 -32.85
N SER A 174 2.85 2.06 -32.32
CA SER A 174 3.91 2.93 -32.85
C SER A 174 4.81 2.29 -33.92
N ASN A 175 4.45 1.11 -34.44
CA ASN A 175 5.30 0.35 -35.37
C ASN A 175 6.73 0.11 -34.83
N ASN A 176 6.84 -0.25 -33.55
CA ASN A 176 8.07 -0.45 -32.78
C ASN A 176 8.95 0.79 -32.60
N ASP A 177 8.41 2.01 -32.75
CA ASP A 177 9.12 3.23 -32.38
C ASP A 177 9.05 3.46 -30.86
N PRO A 178 10.19 3.44 -30.13
CA PRO A 178 10.23 3.69 -28.68
C PRO A 178 9.91 5.14 -28.30
N MET A 179 10.00 6.09 -29.24
CA MET A 179 9.69 7.51 -28.97
C MET A 179 8.22 7.75 -28.62
N VAL A 180 7.34 6.77 -28.86
CA VAL A 180 5.94 6.83 -28.43
C VAL A 180 5.77 7.08 -26.92
N MET A 181 6.74 6.65 -26.10
CA MET A 181 6.69 6.87 -24.64
C MET A 181 6.81 8.35 -24.24
N PHE A 182 7.30 9.22 -25.14
CA PHE A 182 7.45 10.67 -24.94
C PHE A 182 6.47 11.51 -25.78
N SER A 183 5.54 10.85 -26.48
CA SER A 183 4.58 11.51 -27.37
C SER A 183 3.49 12.30 -26.63
N SER A 184 3.21 11.95 -25.37
CA SER A 184 2.15 12.57 -24.56
C SER A 184 2.71 13.62 -23.59
N ASN A 185 2.13 14.81 -23.60
CA ASN A 185 2.44 15.88 -22.66
C ASN A 185 2.27 15.43 -21.20
N ILE A 186 1.21 14.66 -20.91
CA ILE A 186 0.95 14.10 -19.57
C ILE A 186 2.01 13.06 -19.22
N GLY A 187 2.39 12.21 -20.17
CA GLY A 187 3.46 11.23 -19.98
C GLY A 187 4.80 11.88 -19.64
N ASN A 188 5.15 12.96 -20.35
CA ASN A 188 6.37 13.72 -20.10
C ASN A 188 6.38 14.38 -18.71
N VAL A 189 5.24 14.92 -18.26
CA VAL A 189 5.10 15.44 -16.88
C VAL A 189 5.31 14.31 -15.87
N LEU A 190 4.74 13.12 -16.08
CA LEU A 190 4.92 11.98 -15.19
C LEU A 190 6.37 11.48 -15.17
N TRP A 191 7.07 11.48 -16.30
CA TRP A 191 8.51 11.19 -16.39
C TRP A 191 9.34 12.17 -15.56
N VAL A 192 9.06 13.47 -15.69
CA VAL A 192 9.73 14.50 -14.89
C VAL A 192 9.46 14.29 -13.40
N CYS A 193 8.21 14.04 -13.00
CA CYS A 193 7.84 13.74 -11.61
C CYS A 193 8.56 12.49 -11.08
N LEU A 194 8.69 11.44 -11.88
CA LEU A 194 9.42 10.22 -11.52
C LEU A 194 10.90 10.53 -11.28
N ILE A 195 11.55 11.25 -12.21
CA ILE A 195 12.96 11.63 -12.09
C ILE A 195 13.17 12.50 -10.84
N LEU A 196 12.29 13.48 -10.59
CA LEU A 196 12.34 14.30 -9.39
C LEU A 196 12.20 13.47 -8.12
N THR A 197 11.25 12.54 -8.08
CA THR A 197 11.01 11.69 -6.90
C THR A 197 12.21 10.79 -6.59
N LEU A 198 12.93 10.32 -7.61
CA LEU A 198 14.14 9.50 -7.44
C LEU A 198 15.38 10.34 -7.12
N ALA A 199 15.51 11.54 -7.70
CA ALA A 199 16.70 12.37 -7.58
C ALA A 199 16.69 13.30 -6.34
N VAL A 200 15.52 13.79 -5.91
CA VAL A 200 15.40 14.74 -4.81
C VAL A 200 15.85 14.17 -3.45
N PRO A 201 15.43 12.96 -3.02
CA PRO A 201 15.86 12.40 -1.74
C PRO A 201 17.39 12.29 -1.58
N PRO A 202 18.15 11.70 -2.53
CA PRO A 202 19.60 11.61 -2.40
C PRO A 202 20.31 12.98 -2.51
N LEU A 203 19.76 13.94 -3.27
CA LEU A 203 20.31 15.29 -3.36
C LEU A 203 20.14 16.08 -2.06
N ILE A 204 18.97 15.99 -1.42
CA ILE A 204 18.71 16.61 -0.11
C ILE A 204 19.61 15.97 0.95
N GLU A 205 19.74 14.64 0.95
CA GLU A 205 20.59 13.95 1.92
C GLU A 205 22.07 14.35 1.77
N ARG A 206 22.57 14.48 0.52
CA ARG A 206 23.92 14.97 0.23
C ARG A 206 24.12 16.42 0.68
N ARG A 207 23.14 17.31 0.45
CA ARG A 207 23.21 18.71 0.90
C ARG A 207 23.18 18.81 2.43
N ARG A 208 22.36 18.00 3.11
CA ARG A 208 22.29 17.96 4.58
C ARG A 208 23.60 17.47 5.20
N LYS A 209 24.20 16.42 4.64
CA LYS A 209 25.52 15.93 5.08
C LYS A 209 26.63 16.98 4.88
N ARG A 210 26.59 17.75 3.80
CA ARG A 210 27.54 18.85 3.55
C ARG A 210 27.34 20.04 4.50
N ALA A 211 26.11 20.42 4.82
CA ALA A 211 25.81 21.51 5.76
C ALA A 211 26.29 21.16 7.18
N VAL A 212 26.03 19.94 7.64
CA VAL A 212 26.52 19.45 8.96
C VAL A 212 28.05 19.37 9.01
N ALA A 213 28.70 19.00 7.90
CA ALA A 213 30.17 19.01 7.81
C ALA A 213 30.78 20.42 7.79
N ALA A 214 30.05 21.43 7.28
CA ALA A 214 30.50 22.82 7.28
C ALA A 214 30.36 23.49 8.66
N ASP A 215 29.29 23.20 9.41
CA ASP A 215 29.12 23.67 10.80
C ASP A 215 30.07 23.00 11.80
N GLY A 216 30.52 21.77 11.52
CA GLY A 216 31.52 21.09 12.36
C GLY A 216 32.95 21.63 12.22
N ALA A 217 33.24 22.41 11.17
CA ALA A 217 34.56 22.97 10.90
C ALA A 217 34.77 24.38 11.48
N THR A 218 33.73 25.04 11.97
CA THR A 218 33.77 26.41 12.54
C THR A 218 33.90 26.45 14.07
N VAL A 219 33.92 25.28 14.74
CA VAL A 219 34.02 25.15 16.21
C VAL A 219 35.33 24.46 16.64
N GLY A 220 36.31 24.32 15.73
CA GLY A 220 37.63 23.74 15.99
C GLY A 220 38.72 24.78 16.24
#